data_AF-A0A529X9D9-F1
#
_entry.id   AF-A0A529X9D9-F1
#
_cell.length_a   1.000
_cell.length_b   1.000
_cell.length_c   1.000
_cell.angle_alpha   90.00
_cell.angle_beta   90.00
_cell.angle_gamma   90.00
#
_symmetry.space_group_name_H-M   'P 1'
#
loop_
_entity.id
_entity.type
_entity.pdbx_description
1 polymer ?
#
loop_
_entity_poly.entity_id
_entity_poly.type
_entity_poly.pdbx_seq_one_letter_code
_entity_poly.pdbx_strand_id
1 'polypeptide(L)'
;GSTLFIDPATRANLELLRTLSGSRDGSLFKAIDRTVTGGGARLLADRLMAPLTDPAAIAARLDSVSFFRSEVRLCQSLRASLKSVADMPRALSRLALNRGGPRDLGALRAGFEAARAIAELFAAAALPAELAAALA
;
A
#
# COMPACT_ATOMS: atom_id res chain seq x y z
N GLY A 1 1.95 -5.68 23.38
CA GLY A 1 1.97 -4.56 22.41
C GLY A 1 1.41 -5.06 21.09
N SER A 2 0.77 -4.20 20.30
CA SER A 2 0.16 -4.56 19.01
C SER A 2 1.18 -4.76 17.87
N THR A 3 2.42 -4.35 18.09
CA THR A 3 3.53 -4.53 17.15
C THR A 3 4.81 -5.00 17.87
N LEU A 4 5.69 -5.67 17.12
CA LEU A 4 6.99 -6.13 17.57
C LEU A 4 7.94 -4.94 17.66
N PHE A 5 8.51 -4.72 18.83
CA PHE A 5 9.60 -3.76 18.97
C PHE A 5 10.87 -4.34 18.33
N ILE A 6 11.43 -3.59 17.38
CA ILE A 6 12.73 -3.87 16.79
C ILE A 6 13.56 -2.62 17.02
N ASP A 7 14.64 -2.75 17.77
CA ASP A 7 15.52 -1.63 18.06
C ASP A 7 16.23 -1.12 16.77
N PRO A 8 16.72 0.13 16.77
CA PRO A 8 17.36 0.71 15.59
C PRO A 8 18.57 -0.08 15.08
N ALA A 9 19.37 -0.71 15.95
CA ALA A 9 20.55 -1.47 15.53
C ALA A 9 20.14 -2.75 14.82
N THR A 10 19.15 -3.48 15.35
CA THR A 10 18.58 -4.65 14.67
C THR A 10 17.97 -4.30 13.31
N ARG A 11 17.23 -3.18 13.21
CA ARG A 11 16.66 -2.70 11.93
C ARG A 11 17.73 -2.40 10.89
N ALA A 12 18.86 -1.82 11.32
CA ALA A 12 19.99 -1.52 10.44
C ALA A 12 20.75 -2.79 10.03
N ASN A 13 21.04 -3.69 10.96
CA ASN A 13 21.77 -4.93 10.71
C ASN A 13 21.00 -5.92 9.82
N LEU A 14 19.66 -5.92 9.90
CA LEU A 14 18.80 -6.67 8.99
C LEU A 14 18.58 -5.96 7.65
N GLU A 15 19.14 -4.77 7.47
CA GLU A 15 19.04 -3.96 6.26
C GLU A 15 17.58 -3.82 5.77
N LEU A 16 16.64 -3.57 6.70
CA LEU A 16 15.21 -3.67 6.40
C LEU A 16 14.78 -2.73 5.28
N LEU A 17 15.16 -1.45 5.36
CA LEU A 17 14.84 -0.43 4.36
C LEU A 17 16.04 -0.03 3.51
N ARG A 18 17.23 0.00 4.12
CA ARG A 18 18.50 0.39 3.51
C ARG A 18 19.60 -0.53 3.98
N THR A 19 20.60 -0.72 3.15
CA THR A 19 21.84 -1.41 3.49
C THR A 19 22.65 -0.62 4.54
N LEU A 20 23.66 -1.26 5.13
CA LEU A 20 24.62 -0.61 6.03
C LEU A 20 25.41 0.52 5.35
N SER A 21 25.57 0.45 4.02
CA SER A 21 26.15 1.52 3.20
C SER A 21 25.17 2.66 2.88
N GLY A 22 23.92 2.58 3.36
CA GLY A 22 22.87 3.58 3.13
C GLY A 22 22.11 3.44 1.80
N SER A 23 22.48 2.46 0.96
CA SER A 23 21.81 2.18 -0.31
C SER A 23 20.43 1.58 -0.09
N ARG A 24 19.48 1.85 -1.00
CA ARG A 24 18.24 1.07 -1.07
C ARG A 24 18.46 -0.25 -1.80
N ASP A 25 19.37 -0.29 -2.75
CA ASP A 25 19.68 -1.51 -3.50
C ASP A 25 20.46 -2.47 -2.60
N GLY A 26 19.95 -3.69 -2.48
CA GLY A 26 20.44 -4.71 -1.55
C GLY A 26 19.58 -4.89 -0.30
N SER A 27 18.66 -3.97 0.01
CA SER A 27 17.81 -4.07 1.21
C SER A 27 16.65 -5.07 1.05
N LEU A 28 16.13 -5.58 2.18
CA LEU A 28 14.93 -6.43 2.18
C LEU A 28 13.75 -5.74 1.50
N PHE A 29 13.53 -4.47 1.81
CA PHE A 29 12.47 -3.67 1.21
C PHE A 29 12.57 -3.63 -0.31
N LYS A 30 13.78 -3.43 -0.88
CA LYS A 30 13.96 -3.46 -2.34
C LYS A 30 13.65 -4.83 -2.93
N ALA A 31 14.03 -5.91 -2.23
CA ALA A 31 13.78 -7.27 -2.70
C ALA A 31 12.29 -7.55 -2.85
N ILE A 32 11.45 -7.11 -1.90
CA ILE A 32 10.02 -7.46 -1.84
C ILE A 32 9.07 -6.39 -2.38
N ASP A 33 9.48 -5.12 -2.43
CA ASP A 33 8.58 -4.04 -2.87
C ASP A 33 8.23 -4.19 -4.36
N ARG A 34 6.98 -4.56 -4.62
CA ARG A 34 6.34 -4.63 -5.93
C ARG A 34 5.10 -3.76 -6.00
N THR A 35 4.98 -2.81 -5.07
CA THR A 35 3.85 -1.87 -5.04
C THR A 35 3.90 -0.96 -6.26
N VAL A 36 2.72 -0.49 -6.70
CA VAL A 36 2.58 0.36 -7.91
C VAL A 36 2.26 1.81 -7.57
N THR A 37 2.13 2.14 -6.28
CA THR A 37 1.85 3.50 -5.80
C THR A 37 2.82 3.87 -4.69
N GLY A 38 3.15 5.17 -4.58
CA GLY A 38 3.98 5.66 -3.49
C GLY A 38 3.32 5.48 -2.11
N GLY A 39 1.99 5.47 -2.04
CA GLY A 39 1.25 5.14 -0.81
C GLY A 39 1.45 3.68 -0.38
N GLY A 40 1.36 2.75 -1.33
CA GLY A 40 1.62 1.33 -1.07
C GLY A 40 3.05 1.07 -0.60
N ALA A 41 4.04 1.70 -1.24
CA ALA A 41 5.44 1.58 -0.84
C ALA A 41 5.68 2.05 0.60
N ARG A 42 5.09 3.19 0.99
CA ARG A 42 5.15 3.71 2.36
C ARG A 42 4.50 2.76 3.36
N LEU A 43 3.28 2.29 3.07
CA LEU A 43 2.59 1.34 3.93
C LEU A 43 3.38 0.03 4.12
N LEU A 44 4.00 -0.49 3.05
CA LEU A 44 4.83 -1.69 3.13
C LEU A 44 6.08 -1.45 4.00
N ALA A 45 6.75 -0.31 3.85
CA ALA A 45 7.88 0.06 4.70
C ALA A 45 7.45 0.17 6.17
N ASP A 46 6.33 0.81 6.47
CA ASP A 46 5.79 0.93 7.83
C ASP A 46 5.49 -0.45 8.44
N ARG A 47 4.87 -1.34 7.66
CA ARG A 47 4.56 -2.73 8.08
C ARG A 47 5.83 -3.55 8.36
N LEU A 48 6.90 -3.36 7.61
CA LEU A 48 8.19 -4.00 7.87
C LEU A 48 8.85 -3.50 9.16
N MET A 49 8.72 -2.20 9.43
CA MET A 49 9.34 -1.57 10.59
C MET A 49 8.57 -1.82 11.90
N ALA A 50 7.27 -2.12 11.79
CA ALA A 50 6.41 -2.43 12.93
C ALA A 50 5.57 -3.70 12.64
N PRO A 51 6.19 -4.90 12.63
CA PRO A 51 5.46 -6.14 12.41
C PRO A 51 4.38 -6.35 13.45
N LEU A 52 3.25 -6.94 13.05
CA LEU A 52 2.17 -7.28 13.98
C LEU A 52 2.60 -8.43 14.90
N THR A 53 2.03 -8.43 16.10
CA THR A 53 2.18 -9.51 17.10
C THR A 53 0.88 -10.26 17.36
N ASP A 54 -0.26 -9.73 16.91
CA ASP A 54 -1.57 -10.36 17.02
C ASP A 54 -1.77 -11.39 15.90
N PRO A 55 -1.89 -12.69 16.22
CA PRO A 55 -2.13 -13.74 15.22
C PRO A 55 -3.38 -13.51 14.37
N ALA A 56 -4.45 -12.95 14.95
CA ALA A 56 -5.70 -12.72 14.21
C ALA A 56 -5.51 -11.64 13.13
N ALA A 57 -4.87 -10.53 13.47
CA ALA A 57 -4.53 -9.48 12.51
C ALA A 57 -3.52 -9.94 11.45
N ILE A 58 -2.59 -10.84 11.81
CA ILE A 58 -1.67 -11.46 10.85
C ILE A 58 -2.44 -12.35 9.87
N ALA A 59 -3.33 -13.23 10.38
CA ALA A 59 -4.15 -14.12 9.56
C ALA A 59 -5.03 -13.33 8.58
N ALA A 60 -5.70 -12.26 9.03
CA ALA A 60 -6.52 -11.41 8.17
C ALA A 60 -5.72 -10.82 6.97
N ARG A 61 -4.44 -10.45 7.18
CA ARG A 61 -3.56 -10.02 6.08
C ARG A 61 -3.17 -11.17 5.15
N LEU A 62 -2.93 -12.35 5.69
CA LEU A 62 -2.59 -13.54 4.91
C LEU A 62 -3.77 -14.02 4.06
N ASP A 63 -5.01 -13.83 4.53
CA ASP A 63 -6.22 -14.11 3.74
C ASP A 63 -6.29 -13.18 2.51
N SER A 64 -6.04 -11.87 2.69
CA SER A 64 -5.94 -10.90 1.59
C SER A 64 -4.87 -11.28 0.56
N VAL A 65 -3.69 -11.71 1.03
CA VAL A 65 -2.60 -12.18 0.15
C VAL A 65 -3.00 -13.45 -0.60
N SER A 66 -3.63 -14.41 0.09
CA SER A 66 -4.07 -15.67 -0.49
C SER A 66 -5.15 -15.44 -1.55
N PHE A 67 -6.09 -14.53 -1.29
CA PHE A 67 -7.10 -14.12 -2.26
C PHE A 67 -6.49 -13.57 -3.55
N PHE A 68 -5.55 -12.62 -3.47
CA PHE A 68 -4.91 -12.09 -4.69
C PHE A 68 -3.97 -13.08 -5.38
N ARG A 69 -3.51 -14.12 -4.67
CA ARG A 69 -2.76 -15.22 -5.26
C ARG A 69 -3.66 -16.19 -6.03
N SER A 70 -4.90 -16.43 -5.58
CA SER A 70 -5.87 -17.23 -6.33
C SER A 70 -6.49 -16.43 -7.49
N GLU A 71 -6.77 -15.15 -7.28
CA GLU A 71 -7.43 -14.26 -8.25
C GLU A 71 -6.43 -13.44 -9.08
N VAL A 72 -5.55 -14.12 -9.83
CA VAL A 72 -4.41 -13.49 -10.53
C VAL A 72 -4.86 -12.39 -11.52
N ARG A 73 -5.94 -12.63 -12.28
CA ARG A 73 -6.46 -11.65 -13.24
C ARG A 73 -6.98 -10.40 -12.55
N LEU A 74 -7.73 -10.57 -11.46
CA LEU A 74 -8.21 -9.47 -10.64
C LEU A 74 -7.04 -8.66 -10.05
N CYS A 75 -6.01 -9.34 -9.55
CA CYS A 75 -4.79 -8.71 -9.05
C CYS A 75 -4.10 -7.85 -10.14
N GLN A 76 -3.99 -8.37 -11.38
CA GLN A 76 -3.41 -7.63 -12.50
C GLN A 76 -4.25 -6.39 -12.87
N SER A 77 -5.57 -6.53 -12.98
CA SER A 77 -6.49 -5.41 -13.26
C SER A 77 -6.42 -4.35 -12.16
N LEU A 78 -6.43 -4.75 -10.90
CA LEU A 78 -6.28 -3.85 -9.75
C LEU A 78 -4.96 -3.08 -9.82
N ARG A 79 -3.86 -3.76 -10.10
CA ARG A 79 -2.54 -3.13 -10.22
C ARG A 79 -2.50 -2.11 -11.37
N ALA A 80 -3.14 -2.41 -12.49
CA ALA A 80 -3.24 -1.48 -13.61
C ALA A 80 -4.02 -0.22 -13.22
N SER A 81 -5.19 -0.39 -12.57
CA SER A 81 -6.00 0.72 -12.07
C SER A 81 -5.23 1.57 -11.06
N LEU A 82 -4.61 0.95 -10.06
CA LEU A 82 -3.82 1.65 -9.03
C LEU A 82 -2.63 2.42 -9.61
N LYS A 83 -1.97 1.89 -10.64
CA LYS A 83 -0.83 2.56 -11.29
C LYS A 83 -1.26 3.85 -12.01
N SER A 84 -2.51 3.93 -12.46
CA SER A 84 -3.04 5.13 -13.14
C SER A 84 -3.38 6.28 -12.18
N VAL A 85 -3.40 6.02 -10.87
CA VAL A 85 -3.81 6.99 -9.85
C VAL A 85 -2.71 8.02 -9.61
N ALA A 86 -3.02 9.30 -9.84
CA ALA A 86 -2.16 10.42 -9.48
C ALA A 86 -1.97 10.51 -7.95
N ASP A 87 -0.93 11.21 -7.48
CA ASP A 87 -0.64 11.40 -6.05
C ASP A 87 -1.70 12.29 -5.36
N MET A 88 -2.88 11.70 -5.10
CA MET A 88 -4.01 12.37 -4.46
C MET A 88 -3.65 12.95 -3.08
N PRO A 89 -2.91 12.25 -2.19
CA PRO A 89 -2.56 12.82 -0.89
C PRO A 89 -1.80 14.15 -0.98
N ARG A 90 -0.89 14.26 -1.96
CA ARG A 90 -0.14 15.50 -2.19
C ARG A 90 -1.02 16.60 -2.77
N ALA A 91 -1.90 16.26 -3.71
CA ALA A 91 -2.85 17.21 -4.27
C ALA A 91 -3.81 17.76 -3.20
N LEU A 92 -4.37 16.87 -2.37
CA LEU A 92 -5.24 17.21 -1.25
C LEU A 92 -4.53 18.13 -0.24
N SER A 93 -3.30 17.80 0.14
CA SER A 93 -2.50 18.63 1.05
C SER A 93 -2.28 20.05 0.52
N ARG A 94 -2.02 20.22 -0.79
CA ARG A 94 -1.87 21.56 -1.39
C ARG A 94 -3.17 22.34 -1.41
N LEU A 95 -4.28 21.70 -1.75
CA LEU A 95 -5.60 22.32 -1.77
C LEU A 95 -6.02 22.77 -0.36
N ALA A 96 -5.83 21.92 0.65
CA ALA A 96 -6.12 22.25 2.05
C ALA A 96 -5.32 23.47 2.57
N LEU A 97 -4.11 23.69 2.03
CA LEU A 97 -3.27 24.84 2.36
C LEU A 97 -3.52 26.07 1.47
N ASN A 98 -4.56 26.07 0.63
CA ASN A 98 -4.84 27.12 -0.36
C ASN A 98 -3.66 27.39 -1.32
N ARG A 99 -2.86 26.37 -1.60
CA ARG A 99 -1.70 26.40 -2.52
C ARG A 99 -1.88 25.50 -3.73
N GLY A 100 -3.05 24.87 -3.86
CA GLY A 100 -3.41 24.00 -4.98
C GLY A 100 -4.07 24.78 -6.12
N GLY A 101 -4.10 24.17 -7.31
CA GLY A 101 -4.74 24.74 -8.51
C GLY A 101 -5.53 23.71 -9.31
N PRO A 102 -5.93 24.04 -10.56
CA PRO A 102 -6.74 23.16 -11.41
C PRO A 102 -6.15 21.77 -11.63
N ARG A 103 -4.81 21.65 -11.65
CA ARG A 103 -4.12 20.35 -11.76
C ARG A 103 -4.33 19.46 -10.53
N ASP A 104 -4.41 20.05 -9.34
CA ASP A 104 -4.68 19.31 -8.10
C ASP A 104 -6.11 18.76 -8.08
N LEU A 105 -7.07 19.58 -8.50
CA LEU A 105 -8.47 19.15 -8.65
C LEU A 105 -8.59 18.05 -9.71
N GLY A 106 -7.86 18.15 -10.82
CA GLY A 106 -7.78 17.10 -11.83
C GLY A 106 -7.20 15.78 -11.28
N ALA A 107 -6.19 15.85 -10.41
CA ALA A 107 -5.63 14.67 -9.75
C ALA A 107 -6.63 14.00 -8.79
N LEU A 108 -7.44 14.78 -8.06
CA LEU A 108 -8.53 14.25 -7.24
C LEU A 108 -9.61 13.59 -8.10
N ARG A 109 -10.04 14.24 -9.20
CA ARG A 109 -11.03 13.67 -10.12
C ARG A 109 -10.57 12.31 -10.67
N ALA A 110 -9.34 12.25 -11.21
CA ALA A 110 -8.76 11.00 -11.72
C ALA A 110 -8.66 9.93 -10.62
N GLY A 111 -8.36 10.34 -9.40
CA GLY A 111 -8.35 9.47 -8.23
C GLY A 111 -9.71 8.85 -7.91
N PHE A 112 -10.79 9.66 -7.91
CA PHE A 112 -12.15 9.17 -7.71
C PHE A 112 -12.65 8.29 -8.86
N GLU A 113 -12.30 8.61 -10.11
CA GLU A 113 -12.60 7.76 -11.27
C GLU A 113 -11.97 6.38 -11.12
N ALA A 114 -10.69 6.33 -10.72
CA ALA A 114 -10.00 5.08 -10.45
C ALA A 114 -10.57 4.32 -9.25
N ALA A 115 -10.96 5.01 -8.17
CA ALA A 115 -11.59 4.39 -7.01
C ALA A 115 -12.91 3.69 -7.40
N ARG A 116 -13.75 4.35 -8.22
CA ARG A 116 -14.97 3.76 -8.75
C ARG A 116 -14.69 2.53 -9.62
N ALA A 117 -13.74 2.63 -10.56
CA ALA A 117 -13.35 1.51 -11.41
C ALA A 117 -12.82 0.33 -10.59
N ILE A 118 -12.06 0.59 -9.51
CA ILE A 118 -11.59 -0.44 -8.58
C ILE A 118 -12.75 -1.09 -7.84
N ALA A 119 -13.74 -0.32 -7.39
CA ALA A 119 -14.91 -0.89 -6.73
C ALA A 119 -15.71 -1.81 -7.65
N GLU A 120 -15.86 -1.44 -8.93
CA GLU A 120 -16.51 -2.26 -9.95
C GLU A 120 -15.76 -3.59 -10.19
N LEU A 121 -14.42 -3.62 -10.10
CA LEU A 121 -13.63 -4.86 -10.23
C LEU A 121 -13.98 -5.91 -9.16
N PHE A 122 -14.43 -5.46 -7.99
CA PHE A 122 -14.75 -6.33 -6.85
C PHE A 122 -16.24 -6.63 -6.69
N ALA A 123 -17.11 -6.11 -7.55
CA ALA A 123 -18.57 -6.20 -7.39
C ALA A 123 -19.11 -7.65 -7.28
N ALA A 124 -18.41 -8.63 -7.87
CA ALA A 124 -18.79 -10.04 -7.83
C ALA A 124 -17.85 -10.92 -6.96
N ALA A 125 -16.91 -10.33 -6.24
CA ALA A 125 -15.91 -11.06 -5.48
C ALA A 125 -16.35 -11.25 -4.01
N ALA A 126 -16.18 -12.47 -3.49
CA ALA A 126 -16.27 -12.72 -2.05
C ALA A 126 -14.95 -12.28 -1.40
N LEU A 127 -14.98 -11.12 -0.73
CA LEU A 127 -13.78 -10.50 -0.18
C LEU A 127 -13.47 -10.99 1.24
N PRO A 128 -12.19 -11.26 1.56
CA PRO A 128 -11.71 -11.34 2.93
C PRO A 128 -12.00 -10.06 3.71
N ALA A 129 -12.08 -10.16 5.04
CA ALA A 129 -12.50 -9.05 5.92
C ALA A 129 -11.67 -7.75 5.75
N GLU A 130 -10.34 -7.84 5.63
CA GLU A 130 -9.48 -6.66 5.42
C GLU A 130 -9.81 -5.97 4.08
N LEU A 131 -10.03 -6.73 3.00
CA LEU A 131 -10.36 -6.17 1.69
C LEU A 131 -11.78 -5.61 1.63
N ALA A 132 -12.73 -6.29 2.28
CA ALA A 132 -14.10 -5.80 2.39
C ALA A 132 -14.16 -4.46 3.15
N ALA A 133 -13.42 -4.34 4.25
CA ALA A 133 -13.33 -3.10 5.03
C ALA A 133 -12.63 -1.97 4.26
N ALA A 134 -11.66 -2.29 3.40
CA ALA A 134 -10.98 -1.30 2.57
C ALA A 134 -11.81 -0.79 1.39
N LEU A 135 -12.86 -1.54 0.99
CA LEU A 135 -13.76 -1.19 -0.10
C LEU A 135 -14.99 -0.39 0.38
N ALA A 136 -15.37 -0.53 1.66
CA ALA A 136 -16.49 0.16 2.29
C ALA A 136 -16.25 1.68 2.44
#